data_AF-A0A966VS19-F1
#
_entry.id   AF-A0A966VS19-F1
#
_cell.length_a   1.000
_cell.length_b   1.000
_cell.length_c   1.000
_cell.angle_alpha   90.00
_cell.angle_beta   90.00
_cell.angle_gamma   90.00
#
_symmetry.space_group_name_H-M   'P 1'
#
loop_
_entity.id
_entity.type
_entity.pdbx_description
1 polymer ?
#
loop_
_entity_poly.entity_id
_entity_poly.type
_entity_poly.pdbx_seq_one_letter_code
_entity_poly.pdbx_strand_id
1 'polypeptide(L)'
;MHQPMPTQMHKPRFVECLRSAPSAVSVLLYSHAMTDVSRRKVLSLLAGGFVAFLASPSAVDAMPTIRAGDICKKLGRRTTEGNKTFECVNSNGKRVWKRVTATAQPTSTTQPAAPTTSEVKVLDSSALTVGKSENVVVNSGGRNFAVVVTRTSAGVFAFNRACTHQGTLVTVNSLNQLECISHGSLFNLTTGAVIEGPASRALTSYKVTERSGAIYLTL
;
A
#
# COMPACT_ATOMS: atom_id res chain seq x y z
N MET A 1 -72.86 4.34 0.90
CA MET A 1 -72.87 3.25 1.88
C MET A 1 -71.66 2.36 1.61
N HIS A 2 -70.53 2.66 2.24
CA HIS A 2 -69.28 1.89 2.09
C HIS A 2 -69.15 0.98 3.32
N GLN A 3 -69.17 -0.33 3.11
CA GLN A 3 -68.89 -1.31 4.17
C GLN A 3 -67.37 -1.47 4.35
N PRO A 4 -66.86 -1.59 5.59
CA PRO A 4 -65.47 -1.91 5.84
C PRO A 4 -65.23 -3.42 5.78
N MET A 5 -64.17 -3.83 5.06
CA MET A 5 -63.65 -5.20 5.09
C MET A 5 -62.80 -5.42 6.36
N PRO A 6 -62.87 -6.60 7.01
CA PRO A 6 -62.12 -6.87 8.23
C PRO A 6 -60.65 -7.23 7.96
N THR A 7 -59.77 -6.63 8.75
CA THR A 7 -58.34 -6.93 8.87
C THR A 7 -58.11 -8.34 9.42
N GLN A 8 -57.50 -9.21 8.62
CA GLN A 8 -57.04 -10.53 9.04
C GLN A 8 -55.71 -10.39 9.79
N MET A 9 -55.75 -10.54 11.13
CA MET A 9 -54.57 -10.66 11.97
C MET A 9 -53.78 -11.92 11.59
N HIS A 10 -52.55 -11.73 11.12
CA HIS A 10 -51.60 -12.81 10.94
C HIS A 10 -51.02 -13.21 12.30
N LYS A 11 -51.29 -14.44 12.70
CA LYS A 11 -50.68 -15.13 13.85
C LYS A 11 -49.23 -15.49 13.48
N PRO A 12 -48.20 -15.05 14.21
CA PRO A 12 -46.85 -15.51 13.96
C PRO A 12 -46.74 -16.97 14.40
N ARG A 13 -46.47 -17.86 13.43
CA ARG A 13 -46.02 -19.22 13.71
C ARG A 13 -44.62 -19.12 14.31
N PHE A 14 -44.52 -19.41 15.61
CA PHE A 14 -43.28 -19.76 16.27
C PHE A 14 -42.68 -20.96 15.53
N VAL A 15 -41.69 -20.72 14.67
CA VAL A 15 -40.82 -21.76 14.15
C VAL A 15 -39.71 -21.91 15.17
N GLU A 16 -39.88 -22.93 16.00
CA GLU A 16 -38.91 -23.41 16.97
C GLU A 16 -37.68 -23.90 16.19
N CYS A 17 -36.67 -23.03 16.05
CA CYS A 17 -35.38 -23.43 15.52
C CYS A 17 -34.66 -24.25 16.59
N LEU A 18 -34.78 -25.58 16.44
CA LEU A 18 -34.00 -26.58 17.14
C LEU A 18 -32.53 -26.17 17.21
N ARG A 19 -32.05 -26.02 18.44
CA ARG A 19 -30.63 -25.94 18.79
C ARG A 19 -29.92 -27.19 18.28
N SER A 20 -29.13 -27.04 17.21
CA SER A 20 -28.12 -28.02 16.84
C SER A 20 -26.82 -27.67 17.54
N ALA A 21 -26.38 -28.56 18.43
CA ALA A 21 -25.12 -28.46 19.15
C ALA A 21 -23.93 -28.63 18.19
N PRO A 22 -22.83 -27.87 18.33
CA PRO A 22 -21.59 -28.22 17.67
C PRO A 22 -20.91 -29.36 18.43
N SER A 23 -20.77 -30.50 17.75
CA SER A 23 -19.91 -31.61 18.14
C SER A 23 -18.50 -31.10 18.42
N ALA A 24 -17.99 -31.45 19.60
CA ALA A 24 -16.60 -31.29 19.98
C ALA A 24 -15.71 -32.04 18.99
N VAL A 25 -15.00 -31.31 18.14
CA VAL A 25 -13.91 -31.86 17.33
C VAL A 25 -12.66 -31.82 18.20
N SER A 26 -12.23 -33.00 18.65
CA SER A 26 -10.97 -33.24 19.34
C SER A 26 -9.80 -32.55 18.64
N VAL A 27 -9.19 -31.59 19.31
CA VAL A 27 -7.86 -31.09 18.99
C VAL A 27 -6.86 -32.16 19.44
N LEU A 28 -6.56 -33.09 18.54
CA LEU A 28 -5.42 -33.99 18.68
C LEU A 28 -4.15 -33.13 18.57
N LEU A 29 -3.50 -32.91 19.71
CA LEU A 29 -2.14 -32.40 19.85
C LEU A 29 -1.17 -33.32 19.09
N TYR A 30 -0.89 -32.99 17.83
CA TYR A 30 0.19 -33.65 17.08
C TYR A 30 1.51 -32.95 17.40
N SER A 31 2.19 -33.49 18.42
CA SER A 31 3.60 -33.18 18.69
C SER A 31 4.44 -33.76 17.55
N HIS A 32 4.89 -32.93 16.62
CA HIS A 32 5.94 -33.34 15.69
C HIS A 32 7.30 -33.23 16.39
N ALA A 33 7.74 -34.40 16.86
CA ALA A 33 9.10 -34.70 17.22
C ALA A 33 10.06 -34.31 16.09
N MET A 34 11.10 -33.58 16.49
CA MET A 34 12.23 -33.20 15.65
C MET A 34 13.08 -34.45 15.43
N THR A 35 12.92 -35.12 14.28
CA THR A 35 13.78 -36.26 13.93
C THR A 35 15.05 -35.78 13.26
N ASP A 36 16.11 -35.92 14.03
CA ASP A 36 17.51 -36.01 13.62
C ASP A 36 17.67 -36.93 12.40
N VAL A 37 18.20 -36.38 11.30
CA VAL A 37 18.73 -37.15 10.18
C VAL A 37 20.22 -36.90 10.10
N SER A 38 20.93 -37.74 10.85
CA SER A 38 22.06 -38.56 10.38
C SER A 38 23.11 -37.86 9.52
N ARG A 39 24.08 -37.32 10.25
CA ARG A 39 25.52 -37.32 9.92
C ARG A 39 25.90 -38.56 9.11
N ARG A 40 26.36 -38.39 7.87
CA ARG A 40 27.34 -39.29 7.24
C ARG A 40 27.96 -38.66 5.99
N LYS A 41 29.30 -38.53 6.06
CA LYS A 41 30.29 -38.31 4.99
C LYS A 41 30.45 -36.90 4.43
N VAL A 42 31.22 -36.08 5.15
CA VAL A 42 32.23 -35.25 4.48
C VAL A 42 33.56 -35.51 5.18
N LEU A 43 34.39 -36.27 4.49
CA LEU A 43 35.68 -36.78 4.92
C LEU A 43 36.70 -35.63 4.89
N SER A 44 37.39 -35.47 6.01
CA SER A 44 38.72 -34.88 6.21
C SER A 44 39.49 -34.34 4.98
N LEU A 45 39.79 -33.04 5.00
CA LEU A 45 41.07 -32.49 4.52
C LEU A 45 41.55 -31.43 5.51
N LEU A 46 42.26 -31.88 6.54
CA LEU A 46 43.18 -31.05 7.32
C LEU A 46 44.50 -31.03 6.56
N ALA A 47 44.87 -29.89 5.98
CA ALA A 47 46.25 -29.58 5.66
C ALA A 47 46.45 -28.07 5.52
N GLY A 48 47.09 -27.49 6.54
CA GLY A 48 48.00 -26.36 6.35
C GLY A 48 47.41 -24.97 6.45
N GLY A 49 47.94 -24.19 7.40
CA GLY A 49 48.11 -22.75 7.20
C GLY A 49 47.35 -21.85 8.16
N PHE A 50 47.65 -21.94 9.46
CA PHE A 50 47.41 -20.81 10.36
C PHE A 50 48.47 -19.74 10.07
N VAL A 51 48.27 -18.94 9.02
CA VAL A 51 49.07 -17.74 8.78
C VAL A 51 48.42 -16.60 9.56
N ALA A 52 49.11 -16.18 10.62
CA ALA A 52 48.83 -14.95 11.32
C ALA A 52 48.88 -13.77 10.33
N PHE A 53 47.73 -13.29 9.89
CA PHE A 53 47.62 -12.04 9.16
C PHE A 53 47.76 -10.90 10.16
N LEU A 54 49.02 -10.47 10.33
CA LEU A 54 49.37 -9.23 10.99
C LEU A 54 48.70 -8.06 10.27
N ALA A 55 48.31 -7.08 11.06
CA ALA A 55 47.70 -5.82 10.65
C ALA A 55 48.31 -5.24 9.37
N SER A 56 47.55 -5.30 8.28
CA SER A 56 47.78 -4.46 7.10
C SER A 56 47.06 -3.13 7.33
N PRO A 57 47.78 -2.00 7.46
CA PRO A 57 47.13 -0.69 7.45
C PRO A 57 46.45 -0.50 6.10
N SER A 58 45.21 -0.04 6.17
CA SER A 58 44.34 0.33 5.07
C SER A 58 45.08 1.14 4.00
N ALA A 59 45.39 0.52 2.86
CA ALA A 59 45.55 1.26 1.62
C ALA A 59 44.14 1.73 1.23
N VAL A 60 43.75 2.89 1.76
CA VAL A 60 42.69 3.67 1.16
C VAL A 60 43.21 4.11 -0.20
N ASP A 61 42.81 3.41 -1.25
CA ASP A 61 43.02 3.90 -2.61
C ASP A 61 42.51 5.34 -2.65
N ALA A 62 43.41 6.27 -2.98
CA ALA A 62 43.07 7.67 -3.13
C ALA A 62 41.96 7.77 -4.17
N MET A 63 40.72 8.03 -3.72
CA MET A 63 39.61 8.19 -4.63
C MET A 63 39.92 9.37 -5.57
N PRO A 64 39.71 9.21 -6.89
CA PRO A 64 40.05 10.25 -7.84
C PRO A 64 39.22 11.50 -7.56
N THR A 65 39.90 12.61 -7.31
CA THR A 65 39.28 13.92 -7.11
C THR A 65 38.71 14.44 -8.41
N ILE A 66 37.38 14.51 -8.51
CA ILE A 66 36.62 15.02 -9.65
C ILE A 66 36.70 16.55 -9.67
N ARG A 67 37.14 17.09 -10.79
CA ARG A 67 37.22 18.53 -11.06
C ARG A 67 36.21 18.94 -12.13
N ALA A 68 35.82 20.21 -12.10
CA ALA A 68 34.98 20.77 -13.16
C ALA A 68 35.74 20.71 -14.49
N GLY A 69 35.12 20.15 -15.53
CA GLY A 69 35.72 19.95 -16.84
C GLY A 69 36.21 18.53 -17.11
N ASP A 70 36.30 17.67 -16.08
CA ASP A 70 36.70 16.27 -16.26
C ASP A 70 35.66 15.51 -17.09
N ILE A 71 36.13 14.56 -17.92
CA ILE A 71 35.23 13.77 -18.77
C ILE A 71 34.43 12.79 -17.91
N CYS A 72 33.12 12.79 -18.10
CA CYS A 72 32.21 11.96 -17.33
C CYS A 72 31.63 10.81 -18.17
N LYS A 73 31.51 9.64 -17.55
CA LYS A 73 31.10 8.40 -18.23
C LYS A 73 29.61 8.36 -18.56
N LYS A 74 28.76 8.97 -17.73
CA LYS A 74 27.29 8.87 -17.83
C LYS A 74 26.62 10.23 -17.64
N LEU A 75 25.99 10.74 -18.70
CA LEU A 75 25.17 11.95 -18.70
C LEU A 75 24.11 11.90 -17.60
N GLY A 76 23.89 13.02 -16.91
CA GLY A 76 22.90 13.16 -15.84
C GLY A 76 23.31 12.55 -14.49
N ARG A 77 24.48 11.89 -14.38
CA ARG A 77 24.99 11.44 -13.08
C ARG A 77 25.38 12.66 -12.25
N ARG A 78 24.93 12.70 -10.98
CA ARG A 78 25.36 13.68 -9.98
C ARG A 78 26.23 13.01 -8.94
N THR A 79 27.24 13.73 -8.48
CA THR A 79 28.12 13.29 -7.39
C THR A 79 28.54 14.49 -6.55
N THR A 80 28.77 14.26 -5.27
CA THR A 80 29.21 15.31 -4.35
C THR A 80 30.60 14.95 -3.88
N GLU A 81 31.54 15.89 -3.99
CA GLU A 81 32.89 15.73 -3.46
C GLU A 81 33.23 16.93 -2.58
N GLY A 82 33.49 16.64 -1.30
CA GLY A 82 33.49 17.67 -0.25
C GLY A 82 32.15 18.39 -0.16
N ASN A 83 32.17 19.73 -0.21
CA ASN A 83 30.97 20.58 -0.18
C ASN A 83 30.58 21.09 -1.60
N LYS A 84 30.99 20.39 -2.66
CA LYS A 84 30.74 20.80 -4.06
C LYS A 84 30.04 19.67 -4.80
N THR A 85 28.90 19.96 -5.41
CA THR A 85 28.15 19.01 -6.23
C THR A 85 28.50 19.21 -7.71
N PHE A 86 28.70 18.11 -8.43
CA PHE A 86 28.98 18.09 -9.86
C PHE A 86 27.94 17.24 -10.59
N GLU A 87 27.53 17.71 -11.76
CA GLU A 87 26.61 17.02 -12.67
C GLU A 87 27.27 16.80 -14.02
N CYS A 88 27.17 15.58 -14.54
CA CYS A 88 27.67 15.25 -15.87
C CYS A 88 26.73 15.79 -16.94
N VAL A 89 27.16 16.82 -17.69
CA VAL A 89 26.39 17.50 -18.73
C VAL A 89 27.07 17.39 -20.09
N ASN A 90 26.33 17.62 -21.18
CA ASN A 90 26.90 17.76 -22.51
C ASN A 90 27.34 19.22 -22.71
N SER A 91 28.63 19.44 -22.97
CA SER A 91 29.19 20.74 -23.34
C SER A 91 29.95 20.59 -24.66
N ASN A 92 29.45 21.23 -25.71
CA ASN A 92 30.05 21.23 -27.05
C ASN A 92 30.35 19.82 -27.60
N GLY A 93 29.42 18.88 -27.40
CA GLY A 93 29.54 17.50 -27.89
C GLY A 93 30.41 16.59 -27.01
N LYS A 94 30.98 17.10 -25.90
CA LYS A 94 31.77 16.35 -24.93
C LYS A 94 31.03 16.25 -23.60
N ARG A 95 31.07 15.06 -22.97
CA ARG A 95 30.45 14.81 -21.66
C ARG A 95 31.42 15.25 -20.57
N VAL A 96 31.07 16.29 -19.82
CA VAL A 96 31.94 16.88 -18.80
C VAL A 96 31.22 17.09 -17.48
N TRP A 97 31.95 16.95 -16.37
CA TRP A 97 31.48 17.31 -15.03
C TRP A 97 31.40 18.83 -14.91
N LYS A 98 30.19 19.37 -14.71
CA LYS A 98 29.95 20.80 -14.42
C LYS A 98 29.57 20.95 -12.95
N ARG A 99 30.17 21.92 -12.26
CA ARG A 99 29.79 22.25 -10.87
C ARG A 99 28.38 22.84 -10.86
N VAL A 100 27.53 22.30 -10.01
CA VAL A 100 26.21 22.85 -9.72
C VAL A 100 26.25 23.44 -8.31
N THR A 101 25.86 24.71 -8.17
CA THR A 101 25.67 25.32 -6.85
C THR A 101 24.51 24.61 -6.17
N ALA A 102 24.70 24.20 -4.92
CA ALA A 102 23.65 23.62 -4.10
C ALA A 102 22.61 24.69 -3.73
N THR A 103 21.75 25.02 -4.69
CA THR A 103 20.51 25.77 -4.47
C THR A 103 19.40 24.85 -4.96
N ALA A 104 18.67 24.29 -4.00
CA ALA A 104 17.64 23.26 -4.14
C ALA A 104 18.11 21.93 -4.78
N GLN A 105 18.07 20.88 -3.96
CA GLN A 105 18.00 19.48 -4.36
C GLN A 105 17.11 19.30 -5.60
N PRO A 106 17.45 18.44 -6.58
CA PRO A 106 16.48 18.02 -7.57
C PRO A 106 15.46 17.15 -6.84
N THR A 107 14.40 17.77 -6.31
CA THR A 107 13.13 17.08 -6.28
C THR A 107 12.84 16.73 -7.73
N SER A 108 12.56 15.46 -7.99
CA SER A 108 12.17 14.93 -9.29
C SER A 108 10.89 15.63 -9.77
N THR A 109 11.02 16.86 -10.28
CA THR A 109 9.94 17.56 -10.96
C THR A 109 10.04 17.20 -12.43
N THR A 110 9.60 15.98 -12.75
CA THR A 110 8.71 15.87 -13.90
C THR A 110 7.57 16.81 -13.55
N GLN A 111 7.51 17.99 -14.17
CA GLN A 111 6.31 18.80 -14.13
C GLN A 111 5.19 17.91 -14.66
N PRO A 112 4.26 17.42 -13.83
CA PRO A 112 3.08 16.79 -14.37
C PRO A 112 2.39 17.90 -15.15
N ALA A 113 2.04 17.64 -16.41
CA ALA A 113 0.91 18.36 -16.98
C ALA A 113 -0.18 18.34 -15.91
N ALA A 114 -0.68 19.52 -15.51
CA ALA A 114 -1.68 19.61 -14.46
C ALA A 114 -2.72 18.52 -14.73
N PRO A 115 -2.83 17.49 -13.86
CA PRO A 115 -3.89 16.52 -14.08
C PRO A 115 -5.17 17.35 -14.05
N THR A 116 -6.06 17.11 -15.01
CA THR A 116 -7.45 17.51 -14.94
C THR A 116 -8.12 16.71 -13.82
N THR A 117 -7.61 16.89 -12.61
CA THR A 117 -8.06 16.27 -11.38
C THR A 117 -9.19 17.15 -10.87
N SER A 118 -10.40 16.63 -10.99
CA SER A 118 -11.58 17.28 -10.47
C SER A 118 -11.66 16.98 -8.99
N GLU A 119 -11.60 18.01 -8.16
CA GLU A 119 -11.88 17.88 -6.74
C GLU A 119 -13.38 17.91 -6.51
N VAL A 120 -13.93 16.87 -5.89
CA VAL A 120 -15.37 16.70 -5.70
C VAL A 120 -15.69 16.55 -4.22
N LYS A 121 -16.69 17.30 -3.74
CA LYS A 121 -17.23 17.15 -2.39
C LYS A 121 -17.97 15.82 -2.31
N VAL A 122 -17.65 15.00 -1.30
CA VAL A 122 -18.24 13.66 -1.15
C VAL A 122 -19.16 13.57 0.05
N LEU A 123 -18.73 14.05 1.22
CA LEU A 123 -19.53 14.08 2.44
C LEU A 123 -19.26 15.36 3.24
N ASP A 124 -20.19 15.71 4.13
CA ASP A 124 -19.87 16.59 5.24
C ASP A 124 -19.01 15.84 6.27
N SER A 125 -18.03 16.53 6.85
CA SER A 125 -17.13 15.95 7.85
C SER A 125 -17.92 15.42 9.05
N SER A 126 -18.96 16.10 9.50
CA SER A 126 -19.78 15.66 10.64
C SER A 126 -20.56 14.37 10.37
N ALA A 127 -20.81 14.02 9.10
CA ALA A 127 -21.57 12.82 8.74
C ALA A 127 -20.75 11.52 8.88
N LEU A 128 -19.41 11.60 8.96
CA LEU A 128 -18.54 10.43 9.07
C LEU A 128 -17.83 10.39 10.42
N THR A 129 -18.39 9.73 11.43
CA THR A 129 -17.75 9.66 12.76
C THR A 129 -16.45 8.81 12.74
N VAL A 130 -15.52 9.08 13.66
CA VAL A 130 -14.31 8.24 13.82
C VAL A 130 -14.70 6.78 14.08
N GLY A 131 -14.05 5.86 13.37
CA GLY A 131 -14.33 4.43 13.40
C GLY A 131 -15.47 3.99 12.46
N LYS A 132 -15.98 4.88 11.61
CA LYS A 132 -17.02 4.57 10.63
C LYS A 132 -16.49 4.65 9.20
N SER A 133 -17.20 3.96 8.32
CA SER A 133 -16.99 3.95 6.89
C SER A 133 -18.31 4.19 6.17
N GLU A 134 -18.28 4.96 5.10
CA GLU A 134 -19.43 5.24 4.25
C GLU A 134 -19.14 4.87 2.81
N ASN A 135 -20.12 4.23 2.16
CA ASN A 135 -20.06 3.88 0.76
C ASN A 135 -20.78 4.97 -0.05
N VAL A 136 -20.05 5.66 -0.93
CA VAL A 136 -20.58 6.77 -1.71
C VAL A 136 -20.36 6.52 -3.19
N VAL A 137 -21.32 6.93 -4.02
CA VAL A 137 -21.13 7.02 -5.47
C VAL A 137 -20.99 8.48 -5.85
N VAL A 138 -19.86 8.83 -6.45
CA VAL A 138 -19.54 10.20 -6.84
C VAL A 138 -19.57 10.29 -8.36
N ASN A 139 -20.17 11.34 -8.93
CA ASN A 139 -20.09 11.62 -10.35
C ASN A 139 -19.03 12.70 -10.60
N SER A 140 -18.10 12.44 -11.53
CA SER A 140 -17.10 13.41 -11.96
C SER A 140 -16.78 13.20 -13.43
N GLY A 141 -16.82 14.27 -14.22
CA GLY A 141 -16.55 14.20 -15.67
C GLY A 141 -17.43 13.20 -16.42
N GLY A 142 -18.69 13.02 -16.01
CA GLY A 142 -19.63 12.09 -16.64
C GLY A 142 -19.43 10.62 -16.28
N ARG A 143 -18.56 10.30 -15.29
CA ARG A 143 -18.30 8.93 -14.82
C ARG A 143 -18.69 8.78 -13.35
N ASN A 144 -19.18 7.60 -13.00
CA ASN A 144 -19.50 7.24 -11.62
C ASN A 144 -18.32 6.51 -10.96
N PHE A 145 -18.00 6.90 -9.73
CA PHE A 145 -16.95 6.33 -8.92
C PHE A 145 -17.59 5.76 -7.65
N ALA A 146 -17.52 4.44 -7.47
CA ALA A 146 -17.94 3.79 -6.23
C ALA A 146 -16.78 3.83 -5.23
N VAL A 147 -16.95 4.60 -4.15
CA VAL A 147 -15.91 4.90 -3.17
C VAL A 147 -16.34 4.43 -1.79
N VAL A 148 -15.42 3.87 -1.02
CA VAL A 148 -15.55 3.70 0.42
C VAL A 148 -14.70 4.75 1.10
N VAL A 149 -15.29 5.54 1.99
CA VAL A 149 -14.61 6.58 2.77
C VAL A 149 -14.62 6.17 4.24
N THR A 150 -13.45 5.95 4.83
CA THR A 150 -13.29 5.55 6.22
C THR A 150 -12.65 6.67 7.02
N ARG A 151 -13.17 6.96 8.21
CA ARG A 151 -12.47 7.78 9.20
C ARG A 151 -11.94 6.92 10.34
N THR A 152 -10.67 7.09 10.66
CA THR A 152 -10.04 6.54 11.87
C THR A 152 -9.41 7.68 12.67
N SER A 153 -8.82 7.38 13.82
CA SER A 153 -8.02 8.35 14.58
C SER A 153 -6.81 8.87 13.80
N ALA A 154 -6.33 8.13 12.80
CA ALA A 154 -5.20 8.52 11.95
C ALA A 154 -5.61 9.44 10.79
N GLY A 155 -6.91 9.62 10.52
CA GLY A 155 -7.40 10.47 9.42
C GLY A 155 -8.50 9.82 8.59
N VAL A 156 -8.74 10.39 7.40
CA VAL A 156 -9.76 9.93 6.44
C VAL A 156 -9.09 9.29 5.23
N PHE A 157 -9.57 8.11 4.86
CA PHE A 157 -9.03 7.29 3.78
C PHE A 157 -10.14 6.96 2.80
N ALA A 158 -9.84 6.98 1.50
CA ALA A 158 -10.84 6.70 0.48
C ALA A 158 -10.28 5.76 -0.59
N PHE A 159 -11.06 4.74 -0.95
CA PHE A 159 -10.66 3.74 -1.94
C PHE A 159 -11.78 3.46 -2.93
N ASN A 160 -11.41 3.14 -4.17
CA ASN A 160 -12.34 2.54 -5.12
C ASN A 160 -12.82 1.21 -4.55
N ARG A 161 -14.14 0.99 -4.56
CA ARG A 161 -14.75 -0.23 -4.04
C ARG A 161 -14.62 -1.42 -4.98
N ALA A 162 -14.33 -1.21 -6.25
CA ALA A 162 -14.13 -2.31 -7.20
C ALA A 162 -12.90 -3.11 -6.78
N CYS A 163 -13.13 -4.36 -6.35
CA CYS A 163 -12.08 -5.29 -5.98
C CYS A 163 -11.11 -5.47 -7.16
N THR A 164 -9.81 -5.38 -6.89
CA THR A 164 -8.77 -5.47 -7.93
C THR A 164 -8.62 -6.86 -8.54
N HIS A 165 -9.33 -7.87 -8.03
CA HIS A 165 -9.44 -9.18 -8.65
C HIS A 165 -10.32 -9.13 -9.91
N GLN A 166 -11.63 -8.88 -9.75
CA GLN A 166 -12.63 -8.97 -10.83
C GLN A 166 -13.69 -7.85 -10.79
N GLY A 167 -13.49 -6.81 -9.98
CA GLY A 167 -14.31 -5.61 -9.98
C GLY A 167 -15.55 -5.64 -9.09
N THR A 168 -15.89 -6.74 -8.41
CA THR A 168 -16.98 -6.77 -7.43
C THR A 168 -16.75 -5.72 -6.33
N LEU A 169 -17.81 -5.03 -5.92
CA LEU A 169 -17.72 -4.03 -4.86
C LEU A 169 -17.40 -4.67 -3.51
N VAL A 170 -16.40 -4.13 -2.83
CA VAL A 170 -16.08 -4.49 -1.44
C VAL A 170 -17.05 -3.86 -0.44
N THR A 171 -17.14 -4.48 0.73
CA THR A 171 -17.91 -4.05 1.90
C THR A 171 -17.04 -4.07 3.15
N VAL A 172 -17.38 -3.30 4.18
CA VAL A 172 -16.66 -3.38 5.47
C VAL A 172 -17.19 -4.56 6.27
N ASN A 173 -16.30 -5.44 6.71
CA ASN A 173 -16.64 -6.58 7.56
C ASN A 173 -16.57 -6.23 9.05
N SER A 174 -16.92 -7.18 9.92
CA SER A 174 -16.92 -7.00 11.39
C SER A 174 -15.52 -6.79 12.00
N LEU A 175 -14.46 -7.12 11.26
CA LEU A 175 -13.07 -6.93 11.67
C LEU A 175 -12.47 -5.61 11.17
N ASN A 176 -13.30 -4.70 10.64
CA ASN A 176 -12.85 -3.44 10.03
C ASN A 176 -11.85 -3.66 8.89
N GLN A 177 -12.15 -4.61 8.01
CA GLN A 177 -11.45 -4.84 6.75
C GLN A 177 -12.41 -4.66 5.59
N LEU A 178 -11.89 -4.33 4.41
CA LEU A 178 -12.67 -4.29 3.18
C LEU A 178 -12.68 -5.69 2.58
N GLU A 179 -13.85 -6.29 2.49
CA GLU A 179 -14.07 -7.66 2.03
C GLU A 179 -14.80 -7.69 0.70
N CYS A 180 -14.30 -8.48 -0.24
CA CYS A 180 -14.97 -8.79 -1.49
C CYS A 180 -15.86 -10.02 -1.34
N ILE A 181 -17.17 -9.82 -1.35
CA ILE A 181 -18.17 -10.89 -1.17
C ILE A 181 -18.16 -11.99 -2.24
N SER A 182 -17.51 -11.80 -3.39
CA SER A 182 -17.48 -12.83 -4.44
C SER A 182 -16.51 -13.97 -4.15
N HIS A 183 -15.33 -13.67 -3.60
CA HIS A 183 -14.25 -14.66 -3.45
C HIS A 183 -13.44 -14.49 -2.16
N GLY A 184 -13.85 -13.59 -1.25
CA GLY A 184 -13.23 -13.42 0.05
C GLY A 184 -11.96 -12.56 0.09
N SER A 185 -11.60 -11.84 -0.97
CA SER A 185 -10.42 -10.95 -0.90
C SER A 185 -10.58 -9.90 0.19
N LEU A 186 -9.57 -9.80 1.05
CA LEU A 186 -9.54 -8.85 2.17
C LEU A 186 -8.52 -7.75 1.90
N PHE A 187 -8.87 -6.52 2.23
CA PHE A 187 -8.00 -5.36 2.13
C PHE A 187 -7.99 -4.57 3.44
N ASN A 188 -6.85 -3.95 3.73
CA ASN A 188 -6.68 -3.07 4.87
C ASN A 188 -7.51 -1.80 4.69
N LEU A 189 -8.24 -1.42 5.74
CA LEU A 189 -9.18 -0.30 5.70
C LEU A 189 -8.53 1.09 5.61
N THR A 190 -7.25 1.21 5.96
CA THR A 190 -6.51 2.49 5.98
C THR A 190 -5.47 2.60 4.87
N THR A 191 -4.93 1.48 4.39
CA THR A 191 -3.90 1.46 3.35
C THR A 191 -4.40 0.93 2.01
N GLY A 192 -5.55 0.26 1.97
CA GLY A 192 -6.07 -0.42 0.79
C GLY A 192 -5.25 -1.64 0.35
N ALA A 193 -4.18 -1.98 1.08
CA ALA A 193 -3.32 -3.11 0.77
C ALA A 193 -4.07 -4.43 0.91
N VAL A 194 -3.73 -5.40 0.06
CA VAL A 194 -4.25 -6.77 0.17
C VAL A 194 -3.79 -7.38 1.49
N ILE A 195 -4.73 -7.97 2.21
CA ILE A 195 -4.49 -8.83 3.36
C ILE A 195 -4.62 -10.29 2.93
N GLU A 196 -5.66 -10.60 2.14
CA GLU A 196 -5.97 -11.95 1.67
C GLU A 196 -6.47 -11.95 0.22
N GLY A 197 -6.05 -12.96 -0.55
CA GLY A 197 -6.36 -13.10 -1.97
C GLY A 197 -7.80 -13.56 -2.24
N PRO A 198 -8.20 -13.77 -3.50
CA PRO A 198 -7.36 -13.85 -4.71
C PRO A 198 -6.84 -12.52 -5.28
N ALA A 199 -7.30 -11.35 -4.81
CA ALA A 199 -6.72 -10.08 -5.23
C ALA A 199 -5.21 -10.03 -4.93
N SER A 200 -4.40 -9.54 -5.87
CA SER A 200 -2.94 -9.43 -5.73
C SER A 200 -2.44 -7.99 -5.73
N ARG A 201 -3.36 -7.02 -5.83
CA ARG A 201 -3.06 -5.58 -5.92
C ARG A 201 -3.91 -4.80 -4.92
N ALA A 202 -3.33 -3.78 -4.31
CA ALA A 202 -4.07 -2.87 -3.43
C ALA A 202 -5.22 -2.17 -4.17
N LEU A 203 -6.28 -1.82 -3.45
CA LEU A 203 -7.36 -0.98 -3.98
C LEU A 203 -6.80 0.39 -4.41
N THR A 204 -7.40 0.96 -5.46
CA THR A 204 -7.06 2.31 -5.90
C THR A 204 -7.44 3.32 -4.83
N SER A 205 -6.46 4.03 -4.27
CA SER A 205 -6.68 5.12 -3.31
C SER A 205 -7.06 6.42 -4.00
N TYR A 206 -7.96 7.19 -3.39
CA TYR A 206 -8.22 8.58 -3.76
C TYR A 206 -7.57 9.51 -2.75
N LYS A 207 -6.99 10.61 -3.25
CA LYS A 207 -6.47 11.66 -2.35
C LYS A 207 -7.64 12.34 -1.67
N VAL A 208 -7.57 12.40 -0.34
CA VAL A 208 -8.58 13.03 0.51
C VAL A 208 -8.08 14.40 0.97
N THR A 209 -8.93 15.41 0.85
CA THR A 209 -8.75 16.72 1.49
C THR A 209 -9.94 16.99 2.38
N GLU A 210 -9.71 17.25 3.66
CA GLU A 210 -10.75 17.72 4.57
C GLU A 210 -10.57 19.21 4.83
N ARG A 211 -11.58 20.02 4.50
CA ARG A 211 -11.56 21.47 4.73
C ARG A 211 -12.95 22.02 4.89
N SER A 212 -13.08 23.09 5.68
CA SER A 212 -14.36 23.80 5.86
C SER A 212 -15.53 22.89 6.24
N GLY A 213 -15.28 21.85 7.04
CA GLY A 213 -16.30 20.89 7.47
C GLY A 213 -16.78 19.91 6.41
N ALA A 214 -16.06 19.74 5.30
CA ALA A 214 -16.39 18.79 4.24
C ALA A 214 -15.17 17.96 3.79
N ILE A 215 -15.47 16.75 3.31
CA ILE A 215 -14.51 15.80 2.76
C ILE A 215 -14.57 15.88 1.23
N TYR A 216 -13.42 16.12 0.62
CA TYR A 216 -13.23 16.20 -0.82
C TYR A 216 -12.32 15.08 -1.31
N LEU A 217 -12.61 14.56 -2.51
CA LEU A 217 -11.75 13.61 -3.20
C LEU A 217 -11.21 14.21 -4.49
N THR A 218 -9.96 13.87 -4.79
CA THR A 218 -9.35 14.11 -6.10
C THR A 218 -9.55 12.87 -6.98
N LEU A 219 -10.31 13.01 -8.07
CA LEU A 219 -10.72 11.91 -8.97
C LEU A 219 -10.12 12.04 -10.38
#